data_AF-A0A9P8F4B2-F1
#
_entry.id   AF-A0A9P8F4B2-F1
#
_cell.length_a   1.000
_cell.length_b   1.000
_cell.length_c   1.000
_cell.angle_alpha   90.00
_cell.angle_beta   90.00
_cell.angle_gamma   90.00
#
_symmetry.space_group_name_H-M   'P 1'
#
loop_
_entity.id
_entity.type
_entity.pdbx_description
1 polymer ?
#
loop_
_entity_poly.entity_id
_entity_poly.type
_entity_poly.pdbx_seq_one_letter_code
_entity_poly.pdbx_strand_id
1 'polypeptide(L)'
;MSIRSLLSFGLLAAPLVSALPAADHKSTSCSTSTSHSTSHSSSHSSTQTSAHSASTSAVVTTTTSSASNTVQTTTLLATATGRKGLNDYAKQAGKLYFGTAADVPGTNETTDKYYRAELANRDDWGQVTPANAMKWVFTEPEQGVFNYTEADIFLADAAPPGRLVRCHNLNWYNQLPEWLTSGSWTNETLTKVLQNHVTNLVEH
;
A
#
# COMPACT_ATOMS: atom_id res chain seq x y z
N MET A 1 21.77 -34.61 31.47
CA MET A 1 21.21 -35.55 30.49
C MET A 1 20.30 -34.77 29.54
N SER A 2 20.62 -34.83 28.26
CA SER A 2 20.01 -34.09 27.16
C SER A 2 18.85 -34.90 26.58
N ILE A 3 17.71 -34.27 26.31
CA ILE A 3 16.74 -34.77 25.33
C ILE A 3 16.39 -33.61 24.39
N ARG A 4 16.93 -33.73 23.17
CA ARG A 4 16.61 -32.91 22.01
C ARG A 4 15.45 -33.53 21.23
N SER A 5 14.72 -32.64 20.55
CA SER A 5 14.12 -32.84 19.22
C SER A 5 12.82 -33.65 19.11
N LEU A 6 11.76 -33.01 18.58
CA LEU A 6 11.35 -33.23 17.20
C LEU A 6 10.27 -32.22 16.78
N LEU A 7 10.62 -31.41 15.77
CA LEU A 7 9.73 -30.61 14.94
C LEU A 7 8.84 -31.52 14.09
N SER A 8 7.56 -31.22 13.97
CA SER A 8 6.70 -31.76 12.91
C SER A 8 5.95 -30.60 12.24
N PHE A 9 6.31 -30.34 10.98
CA PHE A 9 5.67 -29.39 10.09
C PHE A 9 4.37 -30.00 9.56
N GLY A 10 3.22 -29.43 9.94
CA GLY A 10 1.92 -29.74 9.35
C GLY A 10 1.68 -28.91 8.10
N LEU A 11 1.75 -29.55 6.93
CA LEU A 11 1.31 -29.03 5.65
C LEU A 11 -0.24 -29.09 5.60
N LEU A 12 -0.92 -27.95 5.65
CA LEU A 12 -2.37 -27.89 5.46
C LEU A 12 -2.71 -27.24 4.12
N ALA A 13 -3.42 -27.99 3.28
CA ALA A 13 -3.93 -27.59 1.98
C ALA A 13 -5.01 -26.50 2.10
N ALA A 14 -4.95 -25.49 1.23
CA ALA A 14 -5.98 -24.47 1.09
C ALA A 14 -7.03 -24.88 0.02
N PRO A 15 -8.34 -24.73 0.26
CA PRO A 15 -9.34 -24.98 -0.77
C PRO A 15 -9.50 -23.77 -1.69
N LEU A 16 -9.82 -24.09 -2.95
CA LEU A 16 -10.17 -23.20 -4.04
C LEU A 16 -11.49 -22.45 -3.71
N VAL A 17 -11.48 -21.11 -3.71
CA VAL A 17 -12.70 -20.29 -3.60
C VAL A 17 -12.96 -19.64 -4.95
N SER A 18 -14.13 -19.91 -5.53
CA SER A 18 -14.62 -19.36 -6.80
C SER A 18 -14.95 -17.87 -6.68
N ALA A 19 -14.55 -17.08 -7.68
CA ALA A 19 -14.85 -15.66 -7.79
C ALA A 19 -16.31 -15.38 -8.17
N LEU A 20 -16.94 -14.39 -7.52
CA LEU A 20 -18.15 -13.69 -7.98
C LEU A 20 -17.77 -12.37 -8.68
N PRO A 21 -18.58 -11.85 -9.63
CA PRO A 21 -18.21 -10.74 -10.49
C PRO A 21 -18.33 -9.36 -9.82
N ALA A 22 -17.49 -8.43 -10.27
CA ALA A 22 -17.39 -7.04 -9.82
C ALA A 22 -18.58 -6.19 -10.28
N ALA A 23 -19.03 -5.26 -9.42
CA ALA A 23 -20.02 -4.24 -9.75
C ALA A 23 -19.34 -2.93 -10.19
N ASP A 24 -19.89 -2.31 -11.23
CA ASP A 24 -19.48 -1.06 -11.87
C ASP A 24 -19.59 0.16 -10.92
N HIS A 25 -18.50 0.94 -10.80
CA HIS A 25 -18.52 2.24 -10.15
C HIS A 25 -18.69 3.37 -11.19
N LYS A 26 -19.81 4.09 -11.07
CA LYS A 26 -20.10 5.34 -11.81
C LYS A 26 -19.49 6.51 -11.04
N SER A 27 -18.49 7.18 -11.59
CA SER A 27 -17.88 8.40 -11.00
C SER A 27 -18.81 9.61 -11.15
N THR A 28 -19.13 10.25 -10.03
CA THR A 28 -19.73 11.60 -9.98
C THR A 28 -18.65 12.56 -9.49
N SER A 29 -18.31 13.58 -10.30
CA SER A 29 -17.39 14.64 -9.89
C SER A 29 -18.15 15.73 -9.12
N CYS A 30 -17.52 16.29 -8.09
CA CYS A 30 -18.00 17.50 -7.43
C CYS A 30 -16.90 18.57 -7.55
N SER A 31 -17.24 19.70 -8.16
CA SER A 31 -16.38 20.86 -8.32
C SER A 31 -16.67 21.87 -7.21
N THR A 32 -15.62 22.38 -6.56
CA THR A 32 -15.75 23.51 -5.63
C THR A 32 -14.89 24.68 -6.13
N SER A 33 -15.55 25.83 -6.28
CA SER A 33 -14.97 27.11 -6.67
C SER A 33 -14.36 27.83 -5.47
N THR A 34 -13.20 28.48 -5.64
CA THR A 34 -12.64 29.39 -4.63
C THR A 34 -12.27 30.73 -5.25
N SER A 35 -12.75 31.80 -4.63
CA SER A 35 -12.58 33.21 -4.96
C SER A 35 -11.21 33.79 -4.58
N HIS A 36 -10.77 34.79 -5.35
CA HIS A 36 -9.49 35.50 -5.29
C HIS A 36 -9.32 36.43 -4.08
N SER A 37 -8.08 36.57 -3.60
CA SER A 37 -7.50 37.84 -3.12
C SER A 37 -5.97 37.81 -3.25
N THR A 38 -5.42 38.93 -3.74
CA THR A 38 -4.05 39.14 -4.25
C THR A 38 -3.11 39.78 -3.22
N SER A 39 -1.85 39.34 -3.15
CA SER A 39 -0.69 40.24 -2.99
C SER A 39 0.68 39.59 -3.29
N HIS A 40 1.40 40.32 -4.13
CA HIS A 40 2.84 40.47 -4.45
C HIS A 40 3.89 39.34 -4.40
N SER A 41 4.45 39.16 -5.60
CA SER A 41 5.59 38.42 -6.12
C SER A 41 6.94 38.55 -5.39
N SER A 42 7.61 37.40 -5.27
CA SER A 42 9.08 37.27 -5.31
C SER A 42 9.42 36.08 -6.20
N SER A 43 10.09 36.34 -7.32
CA SER A 43 10.40 35.38 -8.37
C SER A 43 11.61 34.51 -8.02
N HIS A 44 11.39 33.20 -7.82
CA HIS A 44 12.42 32.17 -7.95
C HIS A 44 11.97 31.13 -8.96
N SER A 45 12.62 31.16 -10.13
CA SER A 45 12.44 30.21 -11.22
C SER A 45 13.18 28.93 -10.87
N SER A 46 12.44 27.87 -10.55
CA SER A 46 12.94 26.50 -10.52
C SER A 46 12.07 25.67 -11.46
N THR A 47 12.59 25.47 -12.66
CA THR A 47 12.11 24.50 -13.64
C THR A 47 12.00 23.11 -13.00
N GLN A 48 10.77 22.64 -12.79
CA GLN A 48 10.48 21.24 -12.49
C GLN A 48 10.78 20.41 -13.75
N THR A 49 11.87 19.65 -13.72
CA THR A 49 12.09 18.57 -14.68
C THR A 49 11.31 17.34 -14.22
N SER A 50 10.23 17.03 -14.94
CA SER A 50 9.54 15.75 -14.86
C SER A 50 10.54 14.64 -15.19
N ALA A 51 10.84 13.76 -14.22
CA ALA A 51 11.64 12.57 -14.45
C ALA A 51 10.81 11.53 -15.21
N HIS A 52 10.75 11.69 -16.53
CA HIS A 52 10.33 10.61 -17.42
C HIS A 52 11.39 9.51 -17.35
N SER A 53 10.96 8.27 -17.09
CA SER A 53 11.81 7.07 -17.12
C SER A 53 12.64 7.03 -18.40
N ALA A 54 13.92 7.37 -18.30
CA ALA A 54 14.85 7.23 -19.40
C ALA A 54 15.14 5.74 -19.60
N SER A 55 14.63 5.16 -20.69
CA SER A 55 15.06 3.86 -21.17
C SER A 55 16.52 3.95 -21.61
N THR A 56 17.45 3.51 -20.76
CA THR A 56 18.85 3.30 -21.13
C THR A 56 18.93 2.09 -22.05
N SER A 57 19.06 2.34 -23.36
CA SER A 57 19.38 1.30 -24.34
C SER A 57 20.87 0.96 -24.21
N ALA A 58 21.19 -0.27 -23.82
CA ALA A 58 22.55 -0.79 -23.88
C ALA A 58 22.80 -1.38 -25.28
N VAL A 59 23.79 -0.87 -25.99
CA VAL A 59 24.26 -1.43 -27.27
C VAL A 59 25.27 -2.53 -26.97
N VAL A 60 24.92 -3.79 -27.26
CA VAL A 60 25.86 -4.90 -27.22
C VAL A 60 26.36 -5.16 -28.63
N THR A 61 27.64 -4.87 -28.87
CA THR A 61 28.31 -5.13 -30.17
C THR A 61 29.07 -6.45 -30.07
N THR A 62 28.57 -7.51 -30.70
CA THR A 62 29.31 -8.75 -30.91
C THR A 62 29.91 -8.78 -32.32
N THR A 63 31.24 -8.74 -32.41
CA THR A 63 31.98 -8.91 -33.66
C THR A 63 32.37 -10.38 -33.83
N THR A 64 31.69 -11.10 -34.71
CA THR A 64 32.18 -12.37 -35.26
C THR A 64 32.78 -12.12 -36.63
N SER A 65 34.10 -12.29 -36.76
CA SER A 65 34.82 -12.17 -38.02
C SER A 65 34.69 -13.45 -38.84
N SER A 66 34.04 -13.35 -39.99
CA SER A 66 34.26 -14.27 -41.12
C SER A 66 34.30 -13.48 -42.41
N ALA A 67 35.31 -13.78 -43.24
CA ALA A 67 35.70 -12.98 -44.39
C ALA A 67 34.78 -13.25 -45.60
N SER A 68 33.90 -12.30 -45.91
CA SER A 68 33.55 -11.86 -47.27
C SER A 68 32.46 -10.79 -47.20
N ASN A 69 32.59 -9.78 -48.07
CA ASN A 69 31.86 -8.51 -48.05
C ASN A 69 30.34 -8.66 -48.06
N THR A 70 29.69 -8.31 -46.95
CA THR A 70 28.63 -7.28 -46.78
C THR A 70 28.23 -7.34 -45.31
N VAL A 71 28.69 -6.37 -44.50
CA VAL A 71 28.29 -6.31 -43.08
C VAL A 71 26.86 -5.78 -43.03
N GLN A 72 25.87 -6.68 -43.02
CA GLN A 72 24.52 -6.31 -42.59
C GLN A 72 24.56 -6.14 -41.07
N THR A 73 24.68 -4.88 -40.65
CA THR A 73 24.53 -4.50 -39.25
C THR A 73 23.06 -4.57 -38.89
N THR A 74 22.60 -5.73 -38.43
CA THR A 74 21.27 -5.85 -37.82
C THR A 74 21.35 -5.29 -36.41
N THR A 75 21.00 -4.01 -36.24
CA THR A 75 20.89 -3.40 -34.92
C THR A 75 19.66 -3.98 -34.22
N LEU A 76 19.84 -5.01 -33.39
CA LEU A 76 18.81 -5.40 -32.42
C LEU A 76 18.75 -4.29 -31.35
N LEU A 77 17.76 -3.42 -31.48
CA LEU A 77 17.30 -2.59 -30.37
C LEU A 77 16.69 -3.54 -29.33
N ALA A 78 17.51 -4.00 -28.38
CA ALA A 78 17.00 -4.55 -27.14
C ALA A 78 16.34 -3.40 -26.39
N THR A 79 15.05 -3.19 -26.63
CA THR A 79 14.24 -2.38 -25.73
C THR A 79 14.30 -3.09 -24.39
N ALA A 80 15.04 -2.53 -23.42
CA ALA A 80 14.88 -2.92 -22.04
C ALA A 80 13.41 -2.63 -21.73
N THR A 81 12.55 -3.64 -21.84
CA THR A 81 11.21 -3.57 -21.26
C THR A 81 11.45 -3.20 -19.81
N GLY A 82 10.98 -2.02 -19.40
CA GLY A 82 11.12 -1.54 -18.03
C GLY A 82 10.85 -2.69 -17.08
N ARG A 83 11.76 -2.92 -16.12
CA ARG A 83 11.64 -4.08 -15.22
C ARG A 83 10.27 -3.99 -14.55
N LYS A 84 9.43 -4.99 -14.80
CA LYS A 84 8.16 -5.16 -14.08
C LYS A 84 8.45 -5.31 -12.60
N GLY A 85 7.63 -4.67 -11.76
CA GLY A 85 7.71 -4.83 -10.32
C GLY A 85 6.95 -6.06 -9.81
N LEU A 86 7.03 -6.30 -8.50
CA LEU A 86 6.40 -7.44 -7.82
C LEU A 86 4.88 -7.48 -8.01
N ASN A 87 4.20 -6.34 -7.95
CA ASN A 87 2.77 -6.23 -8.16
C ASN A 87 2.38 -6.46 -9.62
N ASP A 88 3.20 -6.03 -10.58
CA ASP A 88 3.00 -6.36 -12.00
C ASP A 88 3.04 -7.87 -12.24
N TYR A 89 4.04 -8.56 -11.68
CA TYR A 89 4.12 -10.01 -11.81
C TYR A 89 2.99 -10.72 -11.07
N ALA A 90 2.60 -10.24 -9.89
CA ALA A 90 1.46 -10.79 -9.16
C ALA A 90 0.16 -10.70 -10.00
N LYS A 91 -0.10 -9.56 -10.63
CA LYS A 91 -1.24 -9.37 -11.54
C LYS A 91 -1.15 -10.24 -12.79
N GLN A 92 0.03 -10.37 -13.39
CA GLN A 92 0.25 -11.28 -14.52
C GLN A 92 -0.03 -12.74 -14.14
N ALA A 93 0.26 -13.12 -12.90
CA ALA A 93 -0.06 -14.43 -12.34
C ALA A 93 -1.52 -14.57 -11.87
N GLY A 94 -2.40 -13.60 -12.18
CA GLY A 94 -3.82 -13.63 -11.84
C GLY A 94 -4.13 -13.31 -10.37
N LYS A 95 -3.21 -12.68 -9.63
CA LYS A 95 -3.47 -12.17 -8.28
C LYS A 95 -4.00 -10.74 -8.34
N LEU A 96 -4.73 -10.32 -7.32
CA LEU A 96 -5.27 -8.95 -7.23
C LEU A 96 -4.14 -7.92 -7.05
N TYR A 97 -3.14 -8.25 -6.23
CA TYR A 97 -2.04 -7.37 -5.91
C TYR A 97 -0.83 -8.14 -5.35
N PHE A 98 0.33 -7.49 -5.36
CA PHE A 98 1.38 -7.65 -4.35
C PHE A 98 1.33 -6.41 -3.44
N GLY A 99 1.50 -6.58 -2.13
CA GLY A 99 1.22 -5.52 -1.16
C GLY A 99 2.19 -5.50 0.01
N THR A 100 2.19 -4.39 0.73
CA THR A 100 3.04 -4.17 1.90
C THR A 100 2.25 -3.58 3.08
N ALA A 101 2.78 -3.71 4.29
CA ALA A 101 2.34 -2.92 5.42
C ALA A 101 3.25 -1.69 5.56
N ALA A 102 2.70 -0.58 6.05
CA ALA A 102 3.49 0.61 6.39
C ALA A 102 3.01 1.17 7.72
N ASP A 103 3.95 1.62 8.54
CA ASP A 103 3.71 2.23 9.85
C ASP A 103 3.77 3.75 9.75
N VAL A 104 2.79 4.26 8.99
CA VAL A 104 2.58 5.68 8.70
C VAL A 104 1.23 6.06 9.32
N PRO A 105 1.11 7.15 10.09
CA PRO A 105 2.15 8.14 10.38
C PRO A 105 3.10 7.79 11.54
N GLY A 106 2.97 6.61 12.15
CA GLY A 106 3.55 6.27 13.47
C GLY A 106 5.08 6.21 13.59
N THR A 107 5.83 6.16 12.50
CA THR A 107 7.30 6.00 12.51
C THR A 107 8.03 6.99 11.59
N ASN A 108 9.36 6.87 11.52
CA ASN A 108 10.18 7.63 10.57
C ASN A 108 9.94 7.23 9.10
N GLU A 109 9.21 6.14 8.84
CA GLU A 109 8.74 5.79 7.49
C GLU A 109 7.93 6.93 6.86
N THR A 110 7.28 7.77 7.67
CA THR A 110 6.52 8.95 7.23
C THR A 110 7.40 10.00 6.54
N THR A 111 8.67 10.14 6.96
CA THR A 111 9.56 11.22 6.51
C THR A 111 10.81 10.73 5.76
N ASP A 112 11.11 9.43 5.79
CA ASP A 112 12.22 8.87 5.03
C ASP A 112 11.95 8.91 3.52
N LYS A 113 12.62 9.83 2.83
CA LYS A 113 12.44 10.06 1.39
C LYS A 113 12.65 8.81 0.51
N TYR A 114 13.55 7.89 0.90
CA TYR A 114 13.84 6.70 0.11
C TYR A 114 12.76 5.65 0.32
N TYR A 115 12.35 5.45 1.57
CA TYR A 115 11.22 4.58 1.89
C TYR A 115 9.92 5.08 1.23
N ARG A 116 9.65 6.40 1.32
CA ARG A 116 8.45 7.01 0.70
C ARG A 116 8.44 6.86 -0.82
N ALA A 117 9.60 7.02 -1.47
CA ALA A 117 9.72 6.81 -2.91
C ALA A 117 9.39 5.36 -3.30
N GLU A 118 9.91 4.39 -2.55
CA GLU A 118 9.63 2.98 -2.80
C GLU A 118 8.17 2.62 -2.45
N LEU A 119 7.62 3.06 -1.33
CA LEU A 119 6.22 2.83 -0.99
C LEU A 119 5.26 3.42 -2.05
N ALA A 120 5.64 4.53 -2.71
CA ALA A 120 4.87 5.13 -3.79
C ALA A 120 4.92 4.33 -5.10
N ASN A 121 5.90 3.44 -5.28
CA ASN A 121 6.05 2.59 -6.45
C ASN A 121 4.88 1.60 -6.58
N ARG A 122 4.04 1.77 -7.60
CA ARG A 122 2.84 0.94 -7.84
C ARG A 122 3.14 -0.37 -8.54
N ASP A 123 4.29 -0.44 -9.22
CA ASP A 123 4.71 -1.63 -9.94
C ASP A 123 5.14 -2.71 -8.95
N ASP A 124 5.63 -2.30 -7.77
CA ASP A 124 5.94 -3.19 -6.64
C ASP A 124 4.79 -3.30 -5.64
N TRP A 125 4.07 -2.20 -5.34
CA TRP A 125 3.06 -2.16 -4.27
C TRP A 125 1.68 -1.72 -4.78
N GLY A 126 0.83 -2.71 -5.08
CA GLY A 126 -0.57 -2.52 -5.48
C GLY A 126 -1.56 -2.39 -4.33
N GLN A 127 -1.12 -2.72 -3.12
CA GLN A 127 -1.95 -2.71 -1.91
C GLN A 127 -1.13 -2.29 -0.69
N VAL A 128 -1.75 -1.52 0.20
CA VAL A 128 -1.13 -1.12 1.48
C VAL A 128 -2.02 -1.40 2.67
N THR A 129 -1.41 -1.84 3.77
CA THR A 129 -2.08 -2.14 5.05
C THR A 129 -1.51 -1.19 6.12
N PRO A 130 -2.33 -0.43 6.85
CA PRO A 130 -1.82 0.35 7.98
C PRO A 130 -1.35 -0.60 9.07
N ALA A 131 -0.09 -0.46 9.50
CA ALA A 131 0.46 -1.32 10.53
C ALA A 131 -0.22 -1.09 11.89
N ASN A 132 -0.57 0.17 12.19
CA ASN A 132 -1.12 0.56 13.49
C ASN A 132 -2.29 1.54 13.42
N ALA A 133 -2.29 2.50 12.50
CA ALA A 133 -3.21 3.65 12.46
C ALA A 133 -4.72 3.32 12.50
N MET A 134 -5.13 2.08 12.21
CA MET A 134 -6.53 1.62 12.25
C MET A 134 -6.81 0.58 13.36
N LYS A 135 -5.90 0.35 14.30
CA LYS A 135 -6.13 -0.53 15.45
C LYS A 135 -6.94 0.19 16.53
N TRP A 136 -7.66 -0.59 17.34
CA TRP A 136 -8.61 -0.11 18.35
C TRP A 136 -8.06 1.01 19.23
N VAL A 137 -6.84 0.88 19.77
CA VAL A 137 -6.25 1.91 20.64
C VAL A 137 -6.09 3.28 19.98
N PHE A 138 -5.94 3.34 18.65
CA PHE A 138 -5.80 4.60 17.92
C PHE A 138 -7.17 5.16 17.50
N THR A 139 -8.10 4.29 17.15
CA THR A 139 -9.40 4.68 16.60
C THR A 139 -10.47 4.96 17.63
N GLU A 140 -10.36 4.40 18.85
CA GLU A 140 -11.27 4.65 19.98
C GLU A 140 -10.49 4.76 21.30
N PRO A 141 -9.69 5.83 21.50
CA PRO A 141 -8.82 5.97 22.67
C PRO A 141 -9.59 6.10 24.00
N GLU A 142 -10.85 6.55 23.96
CA GLU A 142 -11.79 6.55 25.09
C GLU A 142 -13.12 5.94 24.63
N GLN A 143 -13.87 5.29 25.54
CA GLN A 143 -15.10 4.58 25.17
C GLN A 143 -16.12 5.51 24.48
N GLY A 144 -16.47 5.20 23.23
CA GLY A 144 -17.40 5.99 22.43
C GLY A 144 -16.83 7.29 21.86
N VAL A 145 -15.54 7.58 22.06
CA VAL A 145 -14.85 8.74 21.49
C VAL A 145 -13.91 8.25 20.40
N PHE A 146 -14.28 8.48 19.14
CA PHE A 146 -13.51 8.02 17.99
C PHE A 146 -12.52 9.07 17.48
N ASN A 147 -11.35 8.59 17.04
CA ASN A 147 -10.33 9.41 16.39
C ASN A 147 -9.81 8.71 15.13
N TYR A 148 -10.16 9.24 13.96
CA TYR A 148 -9.75 8.67 12.66
C TYR A 148 -8.53 9.38 12.05
N THR A 149 -7.95 10.36 12.73
CA THR A 149 -6.92 11.24 12.17
C THR A 149 -5.74 10.46 11.58
N GLU A 150 -5.20 9.48 12.30
CA GLU A 150 -4.07 8.68 11.80
C GLU A 150 -4.47 7.77 10.62
N ALA A 151 -5.67 7.21 10.66
CA ALA A 151 -6.21 6.40 9.58
C ALA A 151 -6.40 7.23 8.30
N ASP A 152 -6.94 8.44 8.42
CA ASP A 152 -7.15 9.38 7.32
C ASP A 152 -5.81 9.85 6.73
N ILE A 153 -4.81 10.12 7.58
CA ILE A 153 -3.44 10.42 7.14
C ILE A 153 -2.86 9.23 6.36
N PHE A 154 -3.00 8.01 6.87
CA PHE A 154 -2.52 6.83 6.15
C PHE A 154 -3.18 6.67 4.79
N LEU A 155 -4.50 6.86 4.71
CA LEU A 155 -5.26 6.77 3.45
C LEU A 155 -4.81 7.85 2.46
N ALA A 156 -4.57 9.07 2.91
CA ALA A 156 -4.08 10.16 2.08
C ALA A 156 -2.64 9.94 1.59
N ASP A 157 -1.75 9.52 2.49
CA ASP A 157 -0.30 9.49 2.23
C ASP A 157 0.15 8.17 1.62
N ALA A 158 -0.26 7.03 2.18
CA ALA A 158 0.22 5.71 1.79
C ALA A 158 -0.68 5.03 0.75
N ALA A 159 -1.95 5.45 0.65
CA ALA A 159 -2.95 4.86 -0.24
C ALA A 159 -3.57 5.84 -1.24
N PRO A 160 -2.77 6.50 -2.10
CA PRO A 160 -3.33 7.42 -3.10
C PRO A 160 -4.37 6.71 -3.99
N PRO A 161 -5.34 7.46 -4.55
CA PRO A 161 -6.49 6.90 -5.26
C PRO A 161 -6.15 5.75 -6.24
N GLY A 162 -7.00 4.73 -6.23
CA GLY A 162 -6.84 3.53 -7.06
C GLY A 162 -5.81 2.52 -6.53
N ARG A 163 -5.31 2.68 -5.30
CA ARG A 163 -4.54 1.66 -4.59
C ARG A 163 -5.49 0.89 -3.67
N LEU A 164 -5.35 -0.43 -3.60
CA LEU A 164 -6.15 -1.22 -2.68
C LEU A 164 -5.66 -1.00 -1.25
N VAL A 165 -6.60 -0.92 -0.31
CA VAL A 165 -6.30 -0.85 1.12
C VAL A 165 -6.91 -2.05 1.79
N ARG A 166 -6.15 -2.65 2.72
CA ARG A 166 -6.71 -3.65 3.63
C ARG A 166 -6.73 -3.00 5.00
N CYS A 167 -7.91 -2.56 5.42
CA CYS A 167 -8.07 -2.04 6.77
C CYS A 167 -7.70 -3.14 7.78
N HIS A 168 -6.96 -2.76 8.81
CA HIS A 168 -6.44 -3.68 9.81
C HIS A 168 -6.36 -2.94 11.15
N ASN A 169 -7.19 -3.24 12.14
CA ASN A 169 -8.25 -4.25 12.19
C ASN A 169 -9.32 -3.82 13.22
N LEU A 170 -10.46 -4.51 13.24
CA LEU A 170 -11.60 -4.11 14.10
C LEU A 170 -11.59 -4.77 15.48
N ASN A 171 -11.09 -6.00 15.60
CA ASN A 171 -11.11 -6.73 16.87
C ASN A 171 -9.90 -7.65 16.97
N TRP A 172 -9.11 -7.45 18.01
CA TRP A 172 -7.89 -8.20 18.26
C TRP A 172 -7.54 -8.18 19.74
N TYR A 173 -6.72 -9.12 20.19
CA TYR A 173 -6.40 -9.28 21.62
C TYR A 173 -5.26 -8.36 22.10
N ASN A 174 -4.58 -7.67 21.17
CA ASN A 174 -3.44 -6.80 21.45
C ASN A 174 -3.71 -5.39 20.93
N GLN A 175 -3.03 -4.40 21.49
CA GLN A 175 -3.20 -2.97 21.18
C GLN A 175 -4.66 -2.52 21.36
N LEU A 176 -5.22 -2.92 22.49
CA LEU A 176 -6.50 -2.45 23.00
C LEU A 176 -6.30 -1.20 23.86
N PRO A 177 -7.26 -0.26 23.87
CA PRO A 177 -7.19 0.91 24.75
C PRO A 177 -7.37 0.53 26.22
N GLU A 178 -6.76 1.30 27.12
CA GLU A 178 -6.71 0.96 28.56
C GLU A 178 -8.09 0.88 29.20
N TRP A 179 -9.06 1.70 28.76
CA TRP A 179 -10.43 1.66 29.26
C TRP A 179 -11.12 0.32 28.98
N LEU A 180 -10.72 -0.38 27.92
CA LEU A 180 -11.26 -1.68 27.56
C LEU A 180 -10.61 -2.80 28.39
N THR A 181 -9.29 -2.76 28.57
CA THR A 181 -8.52 -3.80 29.29
C THR A 181 -8.67 -3.71 30.80
N SER A 182 -8.83 -2.51 31.35
CA SER A 182 -9.05 -2.28 32.78
C SER A 182 -10.54 -2.31 33.18
N GLY A 183 -11.44 -2.31 32.19
CA GLY A 183 -12.89 -2.35 32.40
C GLY A 183 -13.40 -3.68 32.98
N SER A 184 -14.53 -3.60 33.70
CA SER A 184 -15.27 -4.78 34.16
C SER A 184 -16.47 -5.02 33.25
N TRP A 185 -16.50 -6.16 32.58
CA TRP A 185 -17.47 -6.42 31.52
C TRP A 185 -18.34 -7.66 31.81
N THR A 186 -19.60 -7.59 31.38
CA THR A 186 -20.43 -8.76 31.16
C THR A 186 -20.43 -9.12 29.68
N ASN A 187 -20.94 -10.29 29.32
CA ASN A 187 -21.11 -10.66 27.91
C ASN A 187 -21.93 -9.61 27.15
N GLU A 188 -23.03 -9.12 27.75
CA GLU A 188 -23.91 -8.13 27.11
C GLU A 188 -23.23 -6.77 26.92
N THR A 189 -22.52 -6.27 27.94
CA THR A 189 -21.88 -4.95 27.85
C THR A 189 -20.70 -4.95 26.89
N LEU A 190 -19.86 -6.00 26.90
CA LEU A 190 -18.75 -6.11 25.95
C LEU A 190 -19.22 -6.32 24.51
N THR A 191 -20.32 -7.06 24.30
CA THR A 191 -20.90 -7.23 22.96
C THR A 191 -21.35 -5.90 22.37
N LYS A 192 -21.98 -5.03 23.19
CA LYS A 192 -22.39 -3.68 22.75
C LYS A 192 -21.17 -2.81 22.42
N VAL A 193 -20.11 -2.88 23.21
CA VAL A 193 -18.84 -2.18 22.94
C VAL A 193 -18.26 -2.60 21.59
N LEU A 194 -18.14 -3.91 21.36
CA LEU A 194 -17.61 -4.44 20.10
C LEU A 194 -18.47 -4.04 18.89
N GLN A 195 -19.80 -4.12 19.03
CA GLN A 195 -20.73 -3.71 17.97
C GLN A 195 -20.59 -2.21 17.65
N ASN A 196 -20.51 -1.36 18.68
CA ASN A 196 -20.30 0.07 18.50
C ASN A 196 -18.99 0.36 17.76
N HIS A 197 -17.88 -0.27 18.18
CA HIS A 197 -16.58 -0.08 17.56
C HIS A 197 -16.58 -0.50 16.08
N VAL A 198 -17.06 -1.72 15.79
CA VAL A 198 -17.13 -2.27 14.44
C VAL A 198 -17.97 -1.37 13.52
N THR A 199 -19.15 -0.95 13.97
CA THR A 199 -20.05 -0.14 13.14
C THR A 199 -19.42 1.21 12.81
N ASN A 200 -18.91 1.93 13.82
CA ASN A 200 -18.35 3.27 13.61
C ASN A 200 -17.12 3.24 12.67
N LEU A 201 -16.23 2.26 12.80
CA LEU A 201 -15.05 2.14 11.94
C LEU A 201 -15.36 1.72 10.50
N VAL A 202 -16.44 0.96 10.27
CA VAL A 202 -16.81 0.50 8.94
C VAL A 202 -17.65 1.54 8.19
N GLU A 203 -18.40 2.37 8.92
CA GLU A 203 -19.25 3.43 8.35
C GLU A 203 -18.49 4.72 8.01
N HIS A 204 -17.40 5.04 8.72
CA HIS A 204 -16.49 6.15 8.39
C HIS A 204 -15.66 5.86 7.14
#